data_AF-A0A7S1PVB3-F1
#
_entry.id   AF-A0A7S1PVB3-F1
#
_cell.length_a   1.000
_cell.length_b   1.000
_cell.length_c   1.000
_cell.angle_alpha   90.00
_cell.angle_beta   90.00
_cell.angle_gamma   90.00
#
_symmetry.space_group_name_H-M   'P 1'
#
loop_
_entity.id
_entity.type
_entity.pdbx_description
1 polymer ?
#
loop_
_entity_poly.entity_id
_entity_poly.type
_entity_poly.pdbx_seq_one_letter_code
_entity_poly.pdbx_strand_id
1 'polypeptide(L)'
;MARLLALVLLAPCCGAVRLSKPSEDSLAVAAERLLDAAEDSLMERDAQVLQPAESLALERMSALSAPLLERAAAAARNTTRGRLVIYFVGDSILRYQFARMCKIETGRTPTVKYHDSGATTTCVTNKTYLVYNWNPVLEVGEIIPRMVAEHPAPDVVYFDGGSWLLHMAPYEPMTSLRFQTLQHFQERLTTLFVAWDAVAPRARLEFMTPFTVCTEKLIKKEKRALGRRAEADPRKAARPCVLDVVHEGLATEAVAAPICERFFLNDAGIQNLREASMKTVRELPWPLNESARVVDQYPLTAGHCNMSEDGVHFMGLIDEQLDVFFSANGW
;
A
#
# COMPACT_ATOMS: atom_id res chain seq x y z
N MET A 1 33.26 -15.05 -17.68
CA MET A 1 33.50 -14.24 -16.46
C MET A 1 34.98 -13.91 -16.36
N ALA A 2 35.44 -12.97 -17.17
CA ALA A 2 36.83 -12.56 -17.22
C ALA A 2 36.88 -11.05 -17.51
N ARG A 3 37.84 -10.38 -16.86
CA ARG A 3 38.25 -8.97 -17.01
C ARG A 3 37.44 -7.96 -16.20
N LEU A 4 37.95 -7.65 -15.00
CA LEU A 4 38.33 -6.27 -14.67
C LEU A 4 39.41 -6.33 -13.58
N LEU A 5 40.66 -6.39 -14.05
CA LEU A 5 41.89 -6.32 -13.27
C LEU A 5 42.80 -5.43 -14.11
N ALA A 6 43.08 -4.21 -13.63
CA ALA A 6 44.31 -3.43 -13.88
C ALA A 6 44.02 -1.93 -13.68
N LEU A 7 44.43 -1.38 -12.53
CA LEU A 7 45.09 -0.08 -12.44
C LEU A 7 45.64 0.15 -11.03
N VAL A 8 46.72 -0.56 -10.71
CA VAL A 8 47.70 -0.14 -9.71
C VAL A 8 49.05 -0.53 -10.27
N LEU A 9 49.85 0.44 -10.66
CA LEU A 9 51.32 0.43 -10.64
C LEU A 9 51.79 1.78 -11.22
N LEU A 10 52.30 2.65 -10.35
CA LEU A 10 53.52 3.45 -10.53
C LEU A 10 53.66 4.43 -9.35
N ALA A 11 54.36 4.01 -8.30
CA ALA A 11 55.17 4.88 -7.44
C ALA A 11 56.05 4.00 -6.53
N PRO A 12 57.40 4.03 -6.66
CA PRO A 12 58.30 3.43 -5.69
C PRO A 12 58.61 4.42 -4.56
N CYS A 13 58.96 3.88 -3.39
CA CYS A 13 59.51 4.57 -2.22
C CYS A 13 58.50 5.33 -1.34
N CYS A 14 57.85 4.61 -0.41
CA CYS A 14 57.78 4.94 1.03
C CYS A 14 56.67 4.12 1.72
N GLY A 15 57.03 3.39 2.77
CA GLY A 15 56.10 2.87 3.78
C GLY A 15 55.34 1.60 3.38
N ALA A 16 55.64 0.48 4.04
CA ALA A 16 54.74 -0.66 4.11
C ALA A 16 53.44 -0.23 4.82
N VAL A 17 52.44 0.20 4.06
CA VAL A 17 51.08 0.39 4.57
C VAL A 17 50.53 -1.00 4.86
N ARG A 18 50.49 -1.38 6.14
CA ARG A 18 49.65 -2.49 6.61
C ARG A 18 48.22 -2.13 6.23
N LEU A 19 47.70 -2.73 5.16
CA LEU A 19 46.27 -2.79 4.91
C LEU A 19 45.69 -3.63 6.05
N SER A 20 45.21 -2.95 7.09
CA SER A 20 44.41 -3.56 8.14
C SER A 20 43.21 -4.19 7.45
N LYS A 21 43.01 -5.49 7.64
CA LYS A 21 41.76 -6.14 7.27
C LYS A 21 40.62 -5.32 7.88
N PRO A 22 39.60 -4.91 7.10
CA PRO A 22 38.42 -4.30 7.69
C PRO A 22 37.90 -5.24 8.77
N SER A 23 37.54 -4.69 9.93
CA SER A 23 36.91 -5.50 10.99
C SER A 23 35.67 -6.17 10.42
N GLU A 24 35.30 -7.34 10.95
CA GLU A 24 34.07 -8.02 10.54
C GLU A 24 32.85 -7.11 10.64
N ASP A 25 32.83 -6.20 11.63
CA ASP A 25 31.82 -5.16 11.80
C ASP A 25 31.76 -4.18 10.61
N SER A 26 32.90 -3.82 10.01
CA SER A 26 32.94 -2.93 8.84
C SER A 26 32.42 -3.60 7.58
N LEU A 27 32.51 -4.93 7.47
CA LEU A 27 31.97 -5.69 6.36
C LEU A 27 30.46 -5.92 6.52
N ALA A 28 29.98 -6.13 7.75
CA ALA A 28 28.56 -6.24 8.06
C ALA A 28 27.81 -4.94 7.72
N VAL A 29 28.33 -3.78 8.17
CA VAL A 29 27.74 -2.46 7.88
C VAL A 29 27.78 -2.13 6.38
N ALA A 30 28.83 -2.54 5.66
CA ALA A 30 28.90 -2.34 4.21
C ALA A 30 27.92 -3.24 3.44
N ALA A 31 27.69 -4.48 3.91
CA ALA A 31 26.71 -5.38 3.34
C ALA A 31 25.27 -4.91 3.59
N GLU A 32 25.00 -4.37 4.78
CA GLU A 32 23.70 -3.77 5.15
C GLU A 32 23.40 -2.55 4.26
N ARG A 33 24.37 -1.64 4.08
CA ARG A 33 24.22 -0.50 3.16
C ARG A 33 24.03 -0.88 1.69
N LEU A 34 24.62 -1.99 1.25
CA LEU A 34 24.43 -2.49 -0.11
C LEU A 34 23.06 -3.18 -0.28
N LEU A 35 22.53 -3.80 0.77
CA LEU A 35 21.17 -4.31 0.81
C LEU A 35 20.17 -3.16 0.81
N ASP A 36 20.36 -2.13 1.63
CA ASP A 36 19.54 -0.93 1.65
C ASP A 36 19.53 -0.23 0.27
N ALA A 37 20.70 -0.03 -0.36
CA ALA A 37 20.77 0.58 -1.68
C ALA A 37 20.17 -0.29 -2.80
N ALA A 38 20.20 -1.62 -2.65
CA ALA A 38 19.54 -2.53 -3.59
C ALA A 38 18.02 -2.56 -3.38
N GLU A 39 17.56 -2.39 -2.14
CA GLU A 39 16.16 -2.20 -1.80
C GLU A 39 15.63 -0.88 -2.36
N ASP A 40 16.36 0.23 -2.16
CA ASP A 40 16.04 1.52 -2.77
C ASP A 40 15.97 1.42 -4.31
N SER A 41 16.89 0.68 -4.95
CA SER A 41 16.90 0.50 -6.41
C SER A 41 15.76 -0.40 -6.93
N LEU A 42 15.36 -1.43 -6.17
CA LEU A 42 14.16 -2.22 -6.48
C LEU A 42 12.88 -1.40 -6.28
N MET A 43 12.85 -0.56 -5.25
CA MET A 43 11.74 0.34 -4.94
C MET A 43 11.65 1.53 -5.90
N GLU A 44 12.76 2.00 -6.48
CA GLU A 44 12.77 2.97 -7.59
C GLU A 44 12.22 2.36 -8.88
N ARG A 45 12.37 1.04 -9.10
CA ARG A 45 11.64 0.35 -10.18
C ARG A 45 10.14 0.31 -9.89
N ASP A 46 9.73 0.11 -8.65
CA ASP A 46 8.31 0.20 -8.26
C ASP A 46 7.76 1.63 -8.37
N ALA A 47 8.61 2.65 -8.26
CA ALA A 47 8.27 4.05 -8.49
C ALA A 47 8.06 4.37 -9.98
N GLN A 48 8.60 3.57 -10.90
CA GLN A 48 8.18 3.59 -12.30
C GLN A 48 6.85 2.86 -12.43
N VAL A 49 5.77 3.60 -12.15
CA VAL A 49 4.40 3.16 -12.42
C VAL A 49 4.30 2.64 -13.86
N LEU A 50 4.10 1.33 -14.01
CA LEU A 50 3.83 0.57 -15.24
C LEU A 50 4.57 1.04 -16.49
N GLN A 51 5.51 0.23 -16.98
CA GLN A 51 6.17 0.49 -18.25
C GLN A 51 5.13 0.62 -19.38
N PRO A 52 5.37 1.47 -20.40
CA PRO A 52 4.43 1.65 -21.51
C PRO A 52 3.94 0.34 -22.17
N ALA A 53 4.83 -0.66 -22.27
CA ALA A 53 4.51 -1.97 -22.84
C ALA A 53 3.54 -2.79 -21.96
N GLU A 54 3.73 -2.79 -20.65
CA GLU A 54 2.86 -3.48 -19.67
C GLU A 54 1.47 -2.86 -19.69
N SER A 55 1.39 -1.54 -19.75
CA SER A 55 0.11 -0.84 -19.83
C SER A 55 -0.69 -1.12 -21.10
N LEU A 56 -0.02 -1.29 -22.25
CA LEU A 56 -0.70 -1.66 -23.49
C LEU A 56 -1.19 -3.11 -23.43
N ALA A 57 -0.45 -4.00 -22.76
CA ALA A 57 -0.88 -5.38 -22.53
C ALA A 57 -2.12 -5.42 -21.62
N LEU A 58 -2.13 -4.65 -20.52
CA LEU A 58 -3.28 -4.52 -19.61
C LEU A 58 -4.54 -4.04 -20.34
N GLU A 59 -4.43 -2.97 -21.14
CA GLU A 59 -5.57 -2.42 -21.89
C GLU A 59 -6.14 -3.43 -22.89
N ARG A 60 -5.28 -4.24 -23.53
CA ARG A 60 -5.70 -5.31 -24.43
C ARG A 60 -6.37 -6.48 -23.72
N MET A 61 -6.08 -6.69 -22.45
CA MET A 61 -6.65 -7.78 -21.66
C MET A 61 -8.00 -7.43 -21.05
N SER A 62 -8.16 -6.21 -20.52
CA SER A 62 -9.37 -5.80 -19.79
C SER A 62 -10.46 -5.21 -20.70
N ALA A 63 -10.07 -4.44 -21.72
CA ALA A 63 -10.97 -3.58 -22.50
C ALA A 63 -11.82 -2.59 -21.64
N LEU A 64 -11.41 -2.33 -20.39
CA LEU A 64 -12.17 -1.52 -19.42
C LEU A 64 -11.85 -0.03 -19.46
N SER A 65 -10.75 0.38 -20.09
CA SER A 65 -10.31 1.78 -20.10
C SER A 65 -11.36 2.75 -20.68
N ALA A 66 -12.00 2.41 -21.81
CA ALA A 66 -13.04 3.23 -22.41
C ALA A 66 -14.34 3.29 -21.57
N PRO A 67 -14.89 2.15 -21.07
CA PRO A 67 -15.99 2.17 -20.11
C PRO A 67 -15.72 3.01 -18.86
N LEU A 68 -14.54 2.91 -18.26
CA LEU A 68 -14.16 3.69 -17.07
C LEU A 68 -14.18 5.21 -17.35
N LEU A 69 -13.68 5.63 -18.52
CA LEU A 69 -13.74 7.03 -18.96
C LEU A 69 -15.17 7.52 -19.17
N GLU A 70 -16.03 6.68 -19.74
CA GLU A 70 -17.42 7.03 -19.97
C GLU A 70 -18.17 7.22 -18.64
N ARG A 71 -17.97 6.30 -17.69
CA ARG A 71 -18.55 6.37 -16.34
C ARG A 71 -18.04 7.61 -15.59
N ALA A 72 -16.74 7.89 -15.62
CA ALA A 72 -16.17 9.09 -15.01
C ALA A 72 -16.76 10.37 -15.62
N ALA A 73 -16.93 10.42 -16.95
CA ALA A 73 -17.57 11.53 -17.63
C ALA A 73 -19.06 11.69 -17.27
N ALA A 74 -19.78 10.57 -17.11
CA ALA A 74 -21.18 10.58 -16.68
C ALA A 74 -21.33 11.08 -15.24
N ALA A 75 -20.51 10.56 -14.33
CA ALA A 75 -20.45 11.00 -12.95
C ALA A 75 -20.11 12.50 -12.84
N ALA A 76 -19.12 12.98 -13.62
CA ALA A 76 -18.76 14.40 -13.67
C ALA A 76 -19.93 15.31 -14.07
N ARG A 77 -20.76 14.90 -15.04
CA ARG A 77 -21.96 15.65 -15.46
C ARG A 77 -23.03 15.75 -14.36
N ASN A 78 -23.07 14.80 -13.45
CA ASN A 78 -24.01 14.78 -12.34
C ASN A 78 -23.55 15.62 -11.14
N THR A 79 -22.29 16.09 -11.14
CA THR A 79 -21.80 17.02 -10.12
C THR A 79 -22.20 18.45 -10.44
N THR A 80 -22.40 19.29 -9.42
CA THR A 80 -22.67 20.73 -9.61
C THR A 80 -21.50 21.50 -10.25
N ARG A 81 -20.30 20.93 -10.20
CA ARG A 81 -19.06 21.52 -10.71
C ARG A 81 -18.76 21.12 -12.15
N GLY A 82 -19.53 20.18 -12.72
CA GLY A 82 -19.22 19.56 -14.01
C GLY A 82 -17.91 18.77 -14.00
N ARG A 83 -17.41 18.40 -12.81
CA ARG A 83 -16.14 17.70 -12.60
C ARG A 83 -16.24 16.79 -11.39
N LEU A 84 -15.82 15.54 -11.56
CA LEU A 84 -15.73 14.54 -10.51
C LEU A 84 -14.42 14.67 -9.73
N VAL A 85 -14.49 14.77 -8.41
CA VAL A 85 -13.33 14.88 -7.51
C VAL A 85 -13.17 13.60 -6.71
N ILE A 86 -12.05 12.90 -6.88
CA ILE A 86 -11.77 11.60 -6.25
C ILE A 86 -10.48 11.69 -5.46
N TYR A 87 -10.52 11.31 -4.18
CA TYR A 87 -9.34 11.21 -3.34
C TYR A 87 -8.96 9.74 -3.13
N PHE A 88 -7.70 9.40 -3.35
CA PHE A 88 -7.08 8.10 -3.09
C PHE A 88 -6.13 8.25 -1.90
N VAL A 89 -6.50 7.71 -0.73
CA VAL A 89 -5.78 7.90 0.53
C VAL A 89 -5.39 6.54 1.09
N GLY A 90 -4.12 6.17 0.97
CA GLY A 90 -3.67 4.85 1.44
C GLY A 90 -2.28 4.48 0.97
N ASP A 91 -2.07 3.19 0.74
CA ASP A 91 -0.76 2.63 0.44
C ASP A 91 -0.42 2.61 -1.07
N SER A 92 0.50 1.72 -1.45
CA SER A 92 0.95 1.54 -2.83
C SER A 92 -0.14 1.03 -3.77
N ILE A 93 -1.15 0.31 -3.29
CA ILE A 93 -2.24 -0.18 -4.13
C ILE A 93 -3.07 0.98 -4.66
N LEU A 94 -3.53 1.87 -3.78
CA LEU A 94 -4.27 3.08 -4.17
C LEU A 94 -3.42 4.01 -5.03
N ARG A 95 -2.10 4.03 -4.84
CA ARG A 95 -1.17 4.76 -5.71
C ARG A 95 -1.25 4.26 -7.15
N TYR A 96 -1.21 2.95 -7.35
CA TYR A 96 -1.30 2.36 -8.69
C TYR A 96 -2.66 2.61 -9.34
N GLN A 97 -3.75 2.54 -8.56
CA GLN A 97 -5.10 2.87 -9.04
C GLN A 97 -5.21 4.34 -9.46
N PHE A 98 -4.72 5.27 -8.63
CA PHE A 98 -4.64 6.69 -8.96
C PHE A 98 -3.87 6.92 -10.25
N ALA A 99 -2.67 6.33 -10.35
CA ALA A 99 -1.79 6.58 -11.48
C ALA A 99 -2.33 5.94 -12.77
N ARG A 100 -3.01 4.79 -12.66
CA ARG A 100 -3.73 4.15 -13.78
C ARG A 100 -4.91 5.00 -14.24
N MET A 101 -5.73 5.50 -13.32
CA MET A 101 -6.85 6.39 -13.65
C MET A 101 -6.36 7.67 -14.34
N CYS A 102 -5.28 8.27 -13.84
CA CYS A 102 -4.67 9.43 -14.46
C CYS A 102 -4.16 9.14 -15.88
N LYS A 103 -3.55 7.96 -16.09
CA LYS A 103 -3.09 7.52 -17.40
C LYS A 103 -4.23 7.30 -18.38
N ILE A 104 -5.33 6.69 -17.94
CA ILE A 104 -6.53 6.49 -18.74
C ILE A 104 -7.11 7.86 -19.18
N GLU A 105 -7.15 8.83 -18.28
CA GLU A 105 -7.71 10.18 -18.53
C GLU A 105 -6.80 11.09 -19.39
N THR A 106 -5.48 11.00 -19.24
CA THR A 106 -4.53 11.96 -19.84
C THR A 106 -3.62 11.36 -20.90
N GLY A 107 -3.60 10.04 -21.03
CA GLY A 107 -2.60 9.30 -21.81
C GLY A 107 -1.20 9.31 -21.19
N ARG A 108 -1.02 9.85 -19.97
CA ARG A 108 0.28 9.98 -19.30
C ARG A 108 0.27 9.41 -17.89
N THR A 109 1.32 8.67 -17.56
CA THR A 109 1.53 8.21 -16.18
C THR A 109 2.07 9.38 -15.34
N PRO A 110 1.42 9.75 -14.22
CA PRO A 110 1.94 10.79 -13.36
C PRO A 110 3.18 10.31 -12.62
N THR A 111 4.16 11.19 -12.40
CA THR A 111 5.23 10.94 -11.45
C THR A 111 4.68 11.15 -10.04
N VAL A 112 4.56 10.07 -9.28
CA VAL A 112 4.16 10.12 -7.87
C VAL A 112 5.42 10.15 -7.02
N LYS A 113 5.59 11.18 -6.19
CA LYS A 113 6.72 11.25 -5.26
C LYS A 113 6.58 10.19 -4.17
N TYR A 114 7.65 9.47 -3.92
CA TYR A 114 7.71 8.40 -2.92
C TYR A 114 8.17 8.97 -1.57
N HIS A 115 7.58 8.47 -0.47
CA HIS A 115 8.01 8.67 0.92
C HIS A 115 7.89 10.02 1.63
N ASP A 116 7.48 11.11 0.98
CA ASP A 116 7.12 12.31 1.75
C ASP A 116 5.75 12.10 2.39
N SER A 117 5.72 11.65 3.66
CA SER A 117 4.50 11.54 4.44
C SER A 117 3.74 12.87 4.39
N GLY A 118 2.60 12.86 3.72
CA GLY A 118 1.78 14.04 3.54
C GLY A 118 1.90 14.78 2.22
N ALA A 119 2.83 14.42 1.33
CA ALA A 119 2.83 14.93 -0.03
C ALA A 119 1.59 14.45 -0.78
N THR A 120 0.87 15.39 -1.39
CA THR A 120 -0.25 15.10 -2.28
C THR A 120 0.22 15.11 -3.73
N THR A 121 -0.28 14.17 -4.52
CA THR A 121 -0.10 14.16 -5.98
C THR A 121 -1.45 14.35 -6.64
N THR A 122 -1.54 15.26 -7.62
CA THR A 122 -2.80 15.57 -8.30
C THR A 122 -2.75 15.22 -9.78
N CYS A 123 -3.86 14.76 -10.33
CA CYS A 123 -4.08 14.62 -11.76
C CYS A 123 -5.41 15.29 -12.13
N VAL A 124 -5.35 16.32 -12.98
CA VAL A 124 -6.50 17.19 -13.25
C VAL A 124 -6.80 17.20 -14.74
N THR A 125 -8.05 16.90 -15.10
CA THR A 125 -8.58 17.06 -16.45
C THR A 125 -9.79 18.00 -16.44
N ASN A 126 -10.45 18.16 -17.58
CA ASN A 126 -11.73 18.86 -17.64
C ASN A 126 -12.85 18.09 -16.92
N LYS A 127 -12.76 16.74 -16.85
CA LYS A 127 -13.78 15.84 -16.29
C LYS A 127 -13.50 15.41 -14.86
N THR A 128 -12.22 15.27 -14.48
CA THR A 128 -11.83 14.71 -13.18
C THR A 128 -10.79 15.58 -12.46
N TYR A 129 -10.82 15.53 -11.13
CA TYR A 129 -9.78 16.05 -10.23
C TYR A 129 -9.40 14.92 -9.28
N LEU A 130 -8.28 14.26 -9.55
CA LEU A 130 -7.80 13.13 -8.77
C LEU A 130 -6.73 13.61 -7.80
N VAL A 131 -6.81 13.17 -6.55
CA VAL A 131 -5.80 13.44 -5.52
C VAL A 131 -5.32 12.11 -4.95
N TYR A 132 -4.03 11.94 -4.81
CA TYR A 132 -3.42 10.83 -4.07
C TYR A 132 -2.64 11.34 -2.86
N ASN A 133 -2.77 10.65 -1.73
CA ASN A 133 -1.96 10.87 -0.54
C ASN A 133 -1.52 9.53 0.08
N TRP A 134 -0.24 9.44 0.45
CA TRP A 134 0.33 8.28 1.13
C TRP A 134 -0.10 8.25 2.60
N ASN A 135 -0.96 7.29 2.95
CA ASN A 135 -1.46 7.08 4.31
C ASN A 135 -1.66 5.58 4.61
N PRO A 136 -0.60 4.77 4.59
CA PRO A 136 -0.68 3.30 4.59
C PRO A 136 -1.17 2.69 5.92
N VAL A 137 -1.26 3.49 6.98
CA VAL A 137 -1.62 3.04 8.34
C VAL A 137 -2.81 3.80 8.92
N LEU A 138 -3.63 4.41 8.05
CA LEU A 138 -4.92 5.03 8.39
C LEU A 138 -4.82 6.17 9.43
N GLU A 139 -3.79 7.01 9.31
CA GLU A 139 -3.61 8.17 10.16
C GLU A 139 -4.68 9.22 9.90
N VAL A 140 -5.29 9.74 10.97
CA VAL A 140 -6.38 10.72 10.88
C VAL A 140 -5.86 12.16 10.92
N GLY A 141 -4.76 12.40 11.66
CA GLY A 141 -4.29 13.70 12.15
C GLY A 141 -4.29 14.88 11.16
N GLU A 142 -3.11 15.40 10.81
CA GLU A 142 -3.02 16.62 9.98
C GLU A 142 -3.30 16.36 8.49
N ILE A 143 -3.32 15.09 8.06
CA ILE A 143 -3.49 14.71 6.66
C ILE A 143 -4.85 15.18 6.13
N ILE A 144 -5.93 14.88 6.85
CA ILE A 144 -7.29 15.15 6.36
C ILE A 144 -7.56 16.67 6.26
N PRO A 145 -7.34 17.49 7.30
CA PRO A 145 -7.57 18.93 7.22
C PRO A 145 -6.71 19.61 6.15
N ARG A 146 -5.44 19.17 5.99
CA ARG A 146 -4.56 19.71 4.96
C ARG A 146 -5.08 19.39 3.56
N MET A 147 -5.45 18.14 3.29
CA MET A 147 -5.96 17.74 1.97
C MET A 147 -7.18 18.55 1.55
N VAL A 148 -8.15 18.75 2.45
CA VAL A 148 -9.36 19.54 2.12
C VAL A 148 -9.11 21.05 2.04
N ALA A 149 -8.05 21.55 2.67
CA ALA A 149 -7.65 22.96 2.56
C ALA A 149 -6.93 23.25 1.23
N GLU A 150 -6.15 22.28 0.73
CA GLU A 150 -5.31 22.44 -0.47
C GLU A 150 -6.04 22.04 -1.78
N HIS A 151 -7.11 21.26 -1.68
CA HIS A 151 -7.80 20.68 -2.84
C HIS A 151 -9.32 20.89 -2.79
N PRO A 152 -10.03 20.85 -3.94
CA PRO A 152 -11.48 20.94 -3.95
C PRO A 152 -12.13 19.82 -3.14
N ALA A 153 -13.27 20.09 -2.49
CA ALA A 153 -14.00 19.10 -1.71
C ALA A 153 -14.26 17.81 -2.54
N PRO A 154 -13.97 16.62 -2.01
CA PRO A 154 -14.14 15.38 -2.75
C PRO A 154 -15.63 15.05 -2.98
N ASP A 155 -15.93 14.41 -4.11
CA ASP A 155 -17.21 13.71 -4.32
C ASP A 155 -17.11 12.27 -3.79
N VAL A 156 -15.92 11.68 -3.85
CA VAL A 156 -15.62 10.36 -3.26
C VAL A 156 -14.23 10.35 -2.63
N VAL A 157 -14.11 9.68 -1.48
CA VAL A 157 -12.83 9.42 -0.81
C VAL A 157 -12.64 7.92 -0.64
N TYR A 158 -11.51 7.43 -1.12
CA TYR A 158 -11.09 6.04 -1.06
C TYR A 158 -9.98 5.85 -0.05
N PHE A 159 -10.18 4.89 0.84
CA PHE A 159 -9.25 4.54 1.89
C PHE A 159 -8.70 3.15 1.67
N ASP A 160 -7.42 2.99 1.97
CA ASP A 160 -6.81 1.68 2.14
C ASP A 160 -5.75 1.74 3.23
N GLY A 161 -5.75 0.74 4.09
CA GLY A 161 -4.71 0.50 5.10
C GLY A 161 -4.07 -0.87 4.91
N GLY A 162 -4.13 -1.40 3.69
CA GLY A 162 -4.16 -2.81 3.34
C GLY A 162 -3.08 -3.68 3.96
N SER A 163 -2.10 -4.08 3.16
CA SER A 163 -1.06 -5.03 3.60
C SER A 163 -0.04 -4.40 4.56
N TRP A 164 0.05 -3.06 4.57
CA TRP A 164 0.98 -2.29 5.41
C TRP A 164 0.66 -2.29 6.90
N LEU A 165 -0.58 -2.58 7.30
CA LEU A 165 -0.91 -2.80 8.71
C LEU A 165 -0.42 -4.16 9.23
N LEU A 166 -0.24 -5.14 8.35
CA LEU A 166 0.19 -6.48 8.73
C LEU A 166 1.70 -6.54 8.97
N HIS A 167 2.14 -7.51 9.76
CA HIS A 167 3.56 -7.70 10.07
C HIS A 167 4.11 -9.00 9.48
N MET A 168 5.42 -9.04 9.32
CA MET A 168 6.20 -10.23 8.95
C MET A 168 7.51 -10.21 9.72
N ALA A 169 7.43 -10.08 11.04
CA ALA A 169 8.60 -9.92 11.89
C ALA A 169 9.57 -11.12 11.75
N PRO A 170 10.90 -10.88 11.61
CA PRO A 170 11.57 -9.59 11.78
C PRO A 170 11.71 -8.74 10.51
N TYR A 171 11.26 -9.22 9.34
CA TYR A 171 11.47 -8.52 8.05
C TYR A 171 10.54 -7.34 7.83
N GLU A 172 9.35 -7.39 8.42
CA GLU A 172 8.40 -6.28 8.52
C GLU A 172 8.00 -6.19 10.00
N PRO A 173 8.77 -5.49 10.84
CA PRO A 173 8.54 -5.46 12.27
C PRO A 173 7.20 -4.79 12.59
N MET A 174 6.59 -5.22 13.69
CA MET A 174 5.39 -4.59 14.22
C MET A 174 5.78 -3.30 14.94
N THR A 175 5.53 -2.16 14.32
CA THR A 175 5.76 -0.86 14.98
C THR A 175 4.67 -0.56 16.01
N SER A 176 4.97 0.30 16.98
CA SER A 176 3.99 0.78 17.96
C SER A 176 2.72 1.32 17.30
N LEU A 177 2.84 2.12 16.23
CA LEU A 177 1.70 2.63 15.48
C LEU A 177 0.85 1.52 14.85
N ARG A 178 1.48 0.55 14.17
CA ARG A 178 0.75 -0.58 13.55
C ARG A 178 0.05 -1.43 14.61
N PHE A 179 0.74 -1.73 15.71
CA PHE A 179 0.17 -2.52 16.80
C PHE A 179 -1.05 -1.84 17.42
N GLN A 180 -0.92 -0.54 17.76
CA GLN A 180 -2.02 0.24 18.31
C GLN A 180 -3.18 0.37 17.32
N THR A 181 -2.89 0.52 16.03
CA THR A 181 -3.93 0.55 14.98
C THR A 181 -4.66 -0.78 14.89
N LEU A 182 -3.96 -1.93 14.91
CA LEU A 182 -4.59 -3.25 14.85
C LEU A 182 -5.35 -3.62 16.12
N GLN A 183 -4.80 -3.29 17.30
CA GLN A 183 -5.46 -3.51 18.60
C GLN A 183 -6.79 -2.76 18.67
N HIS A 184 -6.82 -1.53 18.13
CA HIS A 184 -7.99 -0.64 18.15
C HIS A 184 -8.61 -0.46 16.75
N PHE A 185 -8.52 -1.47 15.87
CA PHE A 185 -8.81 -1.30 14.45
C PHE A 185 -10.22 -0.75 14.17
N GLN A 186 -11.25 -1.28 14.83
CA GLN A 186 -12.63 -0.83 14.66
C GLN A 186 -12.82 0.63 15.08
N GLU A 187 -12.24 1.04 16.21
CA GLU A 187 -12.28 2.41 16.71
C GLU A 187 -11.52 3.38 15.78
N ARG A 188 -10.33 2.97 15.32
CA ARG A 188 -9.49 3.76 14.41
C ARG A 188 -10.16 3.96 13.06
N LEU A 189 -10.69 2.89 12.47
CA LEU A 189 -11.40 2.99 11.20
C LEU A 189 -12.68 3.82 11.34
N THR A 190 -13.44 3.66 12.43
CA THR A 190 -14.60 4.53 12.72
C THR A 190 -14.20 6.00 12.82
N THR A 191 -13.11 6.29 13.53
CA THR A 191 -12.59 7.66 13.69
C THR A 191 -12.17 8.25 12.35
N LEU A 192 -11.58 7.45 11.45
CA LEU A 192 -11.23 7.87 10.10
C LEU A 192 -12.47 8.29 9.30
N PHE A 193 -13.53 7.48 9.31
CA PHE A 193 -14.79 7.83 8.63
C PHE A 193 -15.43 9.09 9.21
N VAL A 194 -15.48 9.22 10.54
CA VAL A 194 -16.01 10.42 11.21
C VAL A 194 -15.23 11.67 10.84
N ALA A 195 -13.89 11.57 10.77
CA ALA A 195 -13.05 12.71 10.43
C ALA A 195 -13.27 13.17 8.98
N TRP A 196 -13.43 12.24 8.04
CA TRP A 196 -13.74 12.58 6.64
C TRP A 196 -15.14 13.14 6.47
N ASP A 197 -16.15 12.57 7.13
CA ASP A 197 -17.52 13.06 7.08
C ASP A 197 -17.63 14.49 7.64
N ALA A 198 -16.88 14.81 8.70
CA ALA A 198 -16.86 16.15 9.28
C ALA A 198 -16.35 17.23 8.30
N VAL A 199 -15.38 16.90 7.44
CA VAL A 199 -14.79 17.86 6.49
C VAL A 199 -15.38 17.79 5.08
N ALA A 200 -15.99 16.66 4.71
CA ALA A 200 -16.56 16.39 3.40
C ALA A 200 -17.90 15.62 3.53
N PRO A 201 -18.94 16.19 4.17
CA PRO A 201 -20.18 15.49 4.52
C PRO A 201 -21.05 15.09 3.30
N ARG A 202 -20.64 15.48 2.10
CA ARG A 202 -21.31 15.10 0.84
C ARG A 202 -20.54 14.04 0.06
N ALA A 203 -19.32 13.73 0.49
CA ALA A 203 -18.51 12.72 -0.16
C ALA A 203 -19.05 11.33 0.16
N ARG A 204 -18.96 10.43 -0.80
CA ARG A 204 -19.04 8.99 -0.51
C ARG A 204 -17.70 8.55 0.07
N LEU A 205 -17.75 7.73 1.11
CA LEU A 205 -16.58 7.28 1.85
C LEU A 205 -16.42 5.79 1.63
N GLU A 206 -15.33 5.36 1.01
CA GLU A 206 -15.18 3.98 0.56
C GLU A 206 -13.89 3.37 1.11
N PHE A 207 -14.03 2.35 1.96
CA PHE A 207 -12.89 1.58 2.46
C PHE A 207 -12.65 0.38 1.55
N MET A 208 -11.48 0.32 0.93
CA MET A 208 -11.05 -0.80 0.11
C MET A 208 -10.45 -1.88 1.00
N THR A 209 -10.90 -3.13 0.83
CA THR A 209 -10.28 -4.26 1.54
C THR A 209 -8.94 -4.63 0.89
N PRO A 210 -7.97 -5.14 1.67
CA PRO A 210 -6.69 -5.58 1.13
C PRO A 210 -6.82 -6.73 0.11
N PHE A 211 -5.81 -6.86 -0.76
CA PHE A 211 -5.68 -7.98 -1.70
C PHE A 211 -5.12 -9.23 -1.04
N THR A 212 -5.31 -10.40 -1.66
CA THR A 212 -4.63 -11.62 -1.23
C THR A 212 -3.10 -11.44 -1.21
N VAL A 213 -2.43 -12.21 -0.35
CA VAL A 213 -0.96 -12.23 -0.27
C VAL A 213 -0.47 -13.60 -0.75
N CYS A 214 0.32 -13.59 -1.82
CA CYS A 214 0.93 -14.80 -2.39
C CYS A 214 2.33 -14.99 -1.78
N THR A 215 2.39 -15.71 -0.66
CA THR A 215 3.61 -15.86 0.15
C THR A 215 4.78 -16.45 -0.64
N GLU A 216 4.51 -17.24 -1.67
CA GLU A 216 5.49 -17.86 -2.56
C GLU A 216 6.10 -16.88 -3.58
N LYS A 217 5.48 -15.72 -3.79
CA LYS A 217 5.92 -14.67 -4.72
C LYS A 217 6.63 -13.50 -4.04
N LEU A 218 6.58 -13.40 -2.71
CA LEU A 218 7.29 -12.36 -1.94
C LEU A 218 8.75 -12.25 -2.38
N ILE A 219 9.23 -11.04 -2.68
CA ILE A 219 10.54 -10.79 -3.33
C ILE A 219 11.70 -11.46 -2.59
N LYS A 220 11.74 -11.36 -1.25
CA LYS A 220 12.81 -11.90 -0.40
C LYS A 220 12.59 -13.38 -0.09
N LYS A 221 13.62 -14.22 -0.27
CA LYS A 221 13.55 -15.68 -0.04
C LYS A 221 13.15 -16.01 1.39
N GLU A 222 13.61 -15.19 2.32
CA GLU A 222 13.39 -15.28 3.75
C GLU A 222 11.94 -14.97 4.08
N LYS A 223 11.35 -13.93 3.47
CA LYS A 223 9.92 -13.62 3.56
C LYS A 223 9.07 -14.80 3.07
N ARG A 224 9.43 -15.42 1.94
CA ARG A 224 8.75 -16.63 1.43
C ARG A 224 8.85 -17.81 2.42
N ALA A 225 10.01 -18.02 3.02
CA ALA A 225 10.22 -19.09 3.99
C ALA A 225 9.42 -18.87 5.28
N LEU A 226 9.35 -17.61 5.73
CA LEU A 226 8.57 -17.23 6.89
C LEU A 226 7.05 -17.32 6.62
N GLY A 227 6.58 -16.91 5.45
CA GLY A 227 5.19 -17.09 5.01
C GLY A 227 4.75 -18.57 5.07
N ARG A 228 5.56 -19.48 4.50
CA ARG A 228 5.32 -20.93 4.61
C ARG A 228 5.31 -21.43 6.07
N ARG A 229 6.16 -20.86 6.92
CA ARG A 229 6.16 -21.21 8.36
C ARG A 229 4.89 -20.69 9.04
N ALA A 230 4.42 -19.50 8.69
CA ALA A 230 3.18 -18.95 9.24
C ALA A 230 1.96 -19.79 8.86
N GLU A 231 1.94 -20.36 7.66
CA GLU A 231 0.89 -21.31 7.23
C GLU A 231 0.94 -22.62 8.03
N ALA A 232 2.14 -23.12 8.36
CA ALA A 232 2.31 -24.37 9.09
C ALA A 232 2.13 -24.25 10.62
N ASP A 233 2.62 -23.15 11.20
CA ASP A 233 2.60 -22.86 12.63
C ASP A 233 2.56 -21.33 12.85
N PRO A 234 1.35 -20.73 12.83
CA PRO A 234 1.16 -19.29 12.99
C PRO A 234 1.75 -18.75 14.30
N ARG A 235 1.60 -19.52 15.40
CA ARG A 235 2.10 -19.13 16.73
C ARG A 235 3.61 -18.95 16.72
N LYS A 236 4.32 -19.94 16.17
CA LYS A 236 5.77 -19.89 16.07
C LYS A 236 6.26 -18.80 15.12
N ALA A 237 5.55 -18.58 14.01
CA ALA A 237 5.89 -17.51 13.08
C ALA A 237 5.67 -16.11 13.68
N ALA A 238 4.64 -15.93 14.52
CA ALA A 238 4.32 -14.67 15.18
C ALA A 238 5.20 -14.36 16.39
N ARG A 239 5.94 -15.35 16.93
CA ARG A 239 6.73 -15.19 18.16
C ARG A 239 7.68 -13.97 18.16
N PRO A 240 8.41 -13.65 17.08
CA PRO A 240 9.22 -12.43 17.03
C PRO A 240 8.40 -11.16 17.31
N CYS A 241 7.27 -10.97 16.62
CA CYS A 241 6.35 -9.85 16.86
C CYS A 241 5.89 -9.79 18.33
N VAL A 242 5.55 -10.94 18.94
CA VAL A 242 5.12 -10.98 20.34
C VAL A 242 6.22 -10.53 21.28
N LEU A 243 7.45 -10.99 21.05
CA LEU A 243 8.61 -10.60 21.86
C LEU A 243 8.89 -9.10 21.73
N ASP A 244 8.87 -8.57 20.50
CA ASP A 244 9.13 -7.15 20.24
C ASP A 244 8.08 -6.27 20.93
N VAL A 245 6.79 -6.56 20.75
CA VAL A 245 5.68 -5.81 21.36
C VAL A 245 5.73 -5.83 22.89
N VAL A 246 6.07 -6.99 23.48
CA VAL A 246 6.22 -7.13 24.94
C VAL A 246 7.46 -6.40 25.45
N HIS A 247 8.58 -6.50 24.73
CA HIS A 247 9.83 -5.83 25.07
C HIS A 247 9.68 -4.31 25.04
N GLU A 248 8.96 -3.77 24.05
CA GLU A 248 8.63 -2.34 23.95
C GLU A 248 7.60 -1.87 24.99
N GLY A 249 7.02 -2.78 25.78
CA GLY A 249 6.04 -2.44 26.81
C GLY A 249 4.68 -2.02 26.27
N LEU A 250 4.37 -2.34 25.00
CA LEU A 250 3.11 -1.96 24.36
C LEU A 250 1.93 -2.81 24.86
N ALA A 251 2.18 -4.08 25.21
CA ALA A 251 1.18 -5.01 25.71
C ALA A 251 1.79 -6.17 26.48
N THR A 252 0.96 -6.90 27.22
CA THR A 252 1.35 -8.21 27.79
C THR A 252 1.36 -9.28 26.70
N GLU A 253 2.08 -10.38 26.94
CA GLU A 253 2.12 -11.51 26.00
C GLU A 253 0.72 -12.05 25.66
N ALA A 254 -0.18 -12.12 26.63
CA ALA A 254 -1.56 -12.57 26.44
C ALA A 254 -2.38 -11.69 25.48
N VAL A 255 -2.04 -10.40 25.37
CA VAL A 255 -2.67 -9.44 24.45
C VAL A 255 -1.93 -9.41 23.11
N ALA A 256 -0.60 -9.42 23.14
CA ALA A 256 0.24 -9.36 21.94
C ALA A 256 0.11 -10.61 21.05
N ALA A 257 0.09 -11.81 21.66
CA ALA A 257 0.03 -13.09 20.93
C ALA A 257 -1.14 -13.19 19.94
N PRO A 258 -2.41 -13.02 20.33
CA PRO A 258 -3.52 -13.14 19.38
C PRO A 258 -3.49 -12.07 18.28
N ILE A 259 -3.00 -10.86 18.54
CA ILE A 259 -2.89 -9.80 17.54
C ILE A 259 -1.80 -10.14 16.52
N CYS A 260 -0.60 -10.49 16.99
CA CYS A 260 0.52 -10.88 16.13
C CYS A 260 0.20 -12.16 15.33
N GLU A 261 -0.49 -13.14 15.90
CA GLU A 261 -0.89 -14.35 15.15
C GLU A 261 -1.92 -14.02 14.06
N ARG A 262 -2.92 -13.20 14.40
CA ARG A 262 -4.05 -12.90 13.51
C ARG A 262 -3.68 -12.00 12.35
N PHE A 263 -2.78 -11.03 12.56
CA PHE A 263 -2.44 -10.00 11.58
C PHE A 263 -1.04 -10.18 10.98
N PHE A 264 -0.68 -11.43 10.74
CA PHE A 264 0.51 -11.79 9.97
C PHE A 264 0.30 -11.47 8.47
N LEU A 265 1.34 -11.03 7.76
CA LEU A 265 1.30 -10.74 6.32
C LEU A 265 1.26 -12.04 5.51
N ASN A 266 0.09 -12.65 5.45
CA ASN A 266 -0.27 -13.81 4.64
C ASN A 266 -1.77 -13.75 4.31
N ASP A 267 -2.27 -14.68 3.50
CA ASP A 267 -3.67 -14.68 3.09
C ASP A 267 -4.66 -14.73 4.28
N ALA A 268 -4.34 -15.49 5.33
CA ALA A 268 -5.17 -15.56 6.54
C ALA A 268 -5.26 -14.20 7.27
N GLY A 269 -4.15 -13.47 7.38
CA GLY A 269 -4.14 -12.13 7.98
C GLY A 269 -4.89 -11.10 7.15
N ILE A 270 -4.81 -11.20 5.83
CA ILE A 270 -5.62 -10.39 4.90
C ILE A 270 -7.10 -10.68 5.09
N GLN A 271 -7.52 -11.94 5.13
CA GLN A 271 -8.91 -12.31 5.37
C GLN A 271 -9.42 -11.79 6.73
N ASN A 272 -8.60 -11.89 7.78
CA ASN A 272 -8.92 -11.33 9.09
C ASN A 272 -9.13 -9.81 9.05
N LEU A 273 -8.25 -9.08 8.35
CA LEU A 273 -8.35 -7.63 8.20
C LEU A 273 -9.56 -7.24 7.35
N ARG A 274 -9.83 -7.97 6.26
CA ARG A 274 -11.03 -7.83 5.43
C ARG A 274 -12.31 -7.99 6.26
N GLU A 275 -12.43 -9.08 7.01
CA GLU A 275 -13.60 -9.34 7.85
C GLU A 275 -13.81 -8.24 8.90
N ALA A 276 -12.73 -7.82 9.56
CA ALA A 276 -12.76 -6.72 10.52
C ALA A 276 -13.21 -5.40 9.88
N SER A 277 -12.75 -5.11 8.67
CA SER A 277 -13.12 -3.92 7.90
C SER A 277 -14.60 -3.95 7.50
N MET A 278 -15.05 -5.08 6.92
CA MET A 278 -16.44 -5.29 6.55
C MET A 278 -17.39 -5.16 7.74
N LYS A 279 -17.03 -5.76 8.87
CA LYS A 279 -17.80 -5.64 10.11
C LYS A 279 -17.86 -4.19 10.58
N THR A 280 -16.72 -3.52 10.67
CA THR A 280 -16.63 -2.14 11.17
C THR A 280 -17.49 -1.19 10.36
N VAL A 281 -17.39 -1.22 9.02
CA VAL A 281 -18.18 -0.32 8.17
C VAL A 281 -19.68 -0.59 8.24
N ARG A 282 -20.09 -1.87 8.34
CA ARG A 282 -21.51 -2.24 8.55
C ARG A 282 -22.06 -1.74 9.88
N GLU A 283 -21.20 -1.62 10.90
CA GLU A 283 -21.57 -1.19 12.25
C GLU A 283 -21.40 0.33 12.47
N LEU A 284 -21.06 1.10 11.43
CA LEU A 284 -20.97 2.57 11.55
C LEU A 284 -22.31 3.17 12.00
N PRO A 285 -22.28 4.23 12.83
CA PRO A 285 -23.50 4.88 13.30
C PRO A 285 -24.21 5.61 12.15
N TRP A 286 -25.53 5.77 12.27
CA TRP A 286 -26.28 6.66 11.40
C TRP A 286 -25.97 8.14 11.76
N PRO A 287 -25.86 9.08 10.79
CA PRO A 287 -26.08 8.91 9.35
C PRO A 287 -24.84 8.46 8.54
N LEU A 288 -23.68 8.29 9.19
CA LEU A 288 -22.42 7.96 8.53
C LEU A 288 -22.48 6.65 7.72
N ASN A 289 -23.29 5.67 8.16
CA ASN A 289 -23.52 4.43 7.42
C ASN A 289 -24.27 4.59 6.08
N GLU A 290 -24.85 5.75 5.78
CA GLU A 290 -25.47 6.04 4.47
C GLU A 290 -24.43 6.47 3.42
N SER A 291 -23.37 7.16 3.85
CA SER A 291 -22.28 7.64 2.99
C SER A 291 -21.10 6.67 2.93
N ALA A 292 -20.96 5.77 3.91
CA ALA A 292 -19.85 4.83 4.02
C ALA A 292 -20.10 3.48 3.33
N ARG A 293 -19.09 2.94 2.65
CA ARG A 293 -19.12 1.63 1.97
C ARG A 293 -17.79 0.89 2.11
N VAL A 294 -17.86 -0.42 1.89
CA VAL A 294 -16.68 -1.28 1.70
C VAL A 294 -16.63 -1.73 0.25
N VAL A 295 -15.47 -1.56 -0.36
CA VAL A 295 -15.16 -2.07 -1.69
C VAL A 295 -14.29 -3.31 -1.51
N ASP A 296 -14.91 -4.47 -1.61
CA ASP A 296 -14.26 -5.75 -1.37
C ASP A 296 -13.49 -6.24 -2.62
N GLN A 297 -12.20 -5.97 -2.64
CA GLN A 297 -11.30 -6.33 -3.75
C GLN A 297 -10.63 -7.69 -3.56
N TYR A 298 -10.74 -8.30 -2.38
CA TYR A 298 -10.13 -9.59 -2.11
C TYR A 298 -10.57 -10.68 -3.12
N PRO A 299 -11.87 -10.83 -3.45
CA PRO A 299 -12.30 -11.86 -4.40
C PRO A 299 -11.70 -11.72 -5.80
N LEU A 300 -11.31 -10.51 -6.20
CA LEU A 300 -10.70 -10.25 -7.50
C LEU A 300 -9.26 -10.80 -7.58
N THR A 301 -8.56 -10.84 -6.45
CA THR A 301 -7.15 -11.25 -6.41
C THR A 301 -6.95 -12.67 -5.88
N ALA A 302 -7.91 -13.18 -5.10
CA ALA A 302 -7.89 -14.53 -4.54
C ALA A 302 -7.73 -15.60 -5.63
N GLY A 303 -6.69 -16.43 -5.51
CA GLY A 303 -6.39 -17.49 -6.49
C GLY A 303 -5.65 -17.02 -7.75
N HIS A 304 -5.36 -15.72 -7.88
CA HIS A 304 -4.68 -15.14 -9.04
C HIS A 304 -3.19 -14.84 -8.77
N CYS A 305 -2.50 -15.65 -7.97
CA CYS A 305 -1.09 -15.45 -7.62
C CYS A 305 -0.11 -15.47 -8.80
N ASN A 306 -0.54 -16.01 -9.95
CA ASN A 306 0.19 -15.90 -11.21
C ASN A 306 0.19 -14.47 -11.80
N MET A 307 -0.74 -13.61 -11.37
CA MET A 307 -0.88 -12.21 -11.80
C MET A 307 -0.21 -11.22 -10.85
N SER A 308 0.37 -11.70 -9.75
CA SER A 308 1.14 -10.87 -8.84
C SER A 308 2.64 -10.90 -9.19
N GLU A 309 3.24 -9.71 -9.23
CA GLU A 309 4.67 -9.55 -9.54
C GLU A 309 5.55 -9.87 -8.32
N ASP A 310 5.09 -9.47 -7.13
CA ASP A 310 5.87 -9.51 -5.89
C ASP A 310 5.11 -10.15 -4.71
N GLY A 311 3.94 -10.71 -4.98
CA GLY A 311 3.06 -11.35 -4.01
C GLY A 311 2.04 -10.44 -3.33
N VAL A 312 2.07 -9.13 -3.57
CA VAL A 312 1.09 -8.18 -3.00
C VAL A 312 0.51 -7.21 -4.03
N HIS A 313 1.24 -6.92 -5.12
CA HIS A 313 0.80 -6.05 -6.21
C HIS A 313 0.26 -6.90 -7.37
N PHE A 314 -1.00 -6.64 -7.76
CA PHE A 314 -1.70 -7.32 -8.86
C PHE A 314 -1.95 -6.34 -10.01
N MET A 315 -0.86 -5.83 -10.60
CA MET A 315 -0.95 -4.83 -11.67
C MET A 315 -1.72 -5.33 -12.89
N GLY A 316 -1.67 -6.64 -13.12
CA GLY A 316 -2.51 -7.39 -14.07
C GLY A 316 -4.01 -7.13 -14.00
N LEU A 317 -4.51 -6.72 -12.83
CA LEU A 317 -5.93 -6.60 -12.49
C LEU A 317 -6.33 -5.14 -12.16
N ILE A 318 -5.47 -4.17 -12.45
CA ILE A 318 -5.66 -2.78 -11.99
C ILE A 318 -6.91 -2.13 -12.58
N ASP A 319 -7.29 -2.51 -13.81
CA ASP A 319 -8.49 -1.97 -14.47
C ASP A 319 -9.76 -2.58 -13.89
N GLU A 320 -9.75 -3.87 -13.60
CA GLU A 320 -10.83 -4.59 -12.92
C GLU A 320 -11.01 -4.06 -11.49
N GLN A 321 -9.92 -3.74 -10.79
CA GLN A 321 -9.99 -3.10 -9.47
C GLN A 321 -10.69 -1.73 -9.56
N LEU A 322 -10.35 -0.91 -10.55
CA LEU A 322 -11.04 0.35 -10.80
C LEU A 322 -12.51 0.10 -11.18
N ASP A 323 -12.84 -0.93 -11.95
CA ASP A 323 -14.23 -1.23 -12.31
C ASP A 323 -15.10 -1.60 -11.10
N VAL A 324 -14.56 -2.37 -10.15
CA VAL A 324 -15.23 -2.68 -8.87
C VAL A 324 -15.54 -1.40 -8.09
N PHE A 325 -14.61 -0.45 -8.07
CA PHE A 325 -14.78 0.87 -7.48
C PHE A 325 -15.91 1.68 -8.15
N PHE A 326 -15.94 1.70 -9.49
CA PHE A 326 -16.90 2.53 -10.23
C PHE A 326 -18.31 1.93 -10.07
N SER A 327 -18.38 0.61 -10.08
CA SER A 327 -19.62 -0.14 -9.86
C SER A 327 -20.17 0.03 -8.44
N ALA A 328 -19.31 0.13 -7.41
CA ALA A 328 -19.72 0.41 -6.03
C ALA A 328 -20.44 1.78 -5.89
N ASN A 329 -20.16 2.70 -6.81
CA ASN A 329 -20.77 4.02 -6.91
C ASN A 329 -22.03 4.07 -7.77
N GLY A 330 -22.38 2.97 -8.45
CA GLY A 330 -23.48 2.94 -9.40
C GLY A 330 -23.25 3.87 -10.60
N TRP A 331 -21.99 4.00 -11.05
CA TRP A 331 -21.62 4.81 -12.21
C TRP A 331 -21.54 4.00 -13.50
#